data_AF-A0A2W1NEY5-F1
#
_entry.id   AF-A0A2W1NEY5-F1
#
_cell.length_a   1.000
_cell.length_b   1.000
_cell.length_c   1.000
_cell.angle_alpha   90.00
_cell.angle_beta   90.00
_cell.angle_gamma   90.00
#
_symmetry.space_group_name_H-M   'P 1'
#
loop_
_entity.id
_entity.type
_entity.pdbx_description
1 polymer ?
#
loop_
_entity_poly.entity_id
_entity_poly.type
_entity_poly.pdbx_seq_one_letter_code
_entity_poly.pdbx_strand_id
1 'polypeptide(L)' 'MIVNTRHEVVAIHRCHVGTLNTSVAAAEVCKTAILNHAAGLIAAHNHPSGHVELSKQNMQMTTTLMETGHVLGRS' A
#
# COMPACT_ATOMS: atom_id res chain seq x y z
N MET A 1 3.53 -0.65 5.00
CA MET A 1 4.79 -0.28 5.68
C MET A 1 5.42 0.86 4.92
N ILE A 2 6.04 1.79 5.63
CA ILE A 2 6.66 2.99 5.07
C ILE A 2 8.16 2.90 5.31
N VAL A 3 8.96 3.15 4.29
CA VAL A 3 10.42 3.05 4.35
C VAL A 3 11.10 4.37 4.00
N ASN A 4 12.28 4.59 4.58
CA ASN A 4 13.15 5.71 4.21
C ASN A 4 14.05 5.38 3.01
N THR A 5 14.92 6.31 2.61
CA THR A 5 15.84 6.16 1.47
C THR A 5 16.91 5.09 1.68
N ARG A 6 17.08 4.59 2.91
CA ARG A 6 17.95 3.45 3.25
C ARG A 6 17.17 2.12 3.33
N HIS A 7 15.90 2.10 2.92
CA HIS A 7 14.99 0.97 3.03
C HIS A 7 14.71 0.51 4.48
N GLU A 8 14.93 1.40 5.45
CA GLU A 8 14.60 1.12 6.85
C GLU A 8 13.12 1.42 7.08
N VAL A 9 12.40 0.54 7.77
CA VAL A 9 10.99 0.75 8.11
C VAL A 9 10.89 1.88 9.14
N VAL A 10 10.17 2.94 8.78
CA VAL A 10 9.93 4.10 9.67
C VAL A 10 8.54 4.08 10.29
N ALA A 11 7.57 3.43 9.63
CA ALA A 11 6.22 3.30 10.15
C ALA A 11 5.47 2.10 9.57
N ILE A 12 4.52 1.58 10.35
CA ILE A 12 3.59 0.53 9.94
C ILE A 12 2.18 1.03 10.19
N HIS A 13 1.40 1.19 9.14
CA HIS A 13 -0.01 1.55 9.21
C HIS A 13 -0.87 0.39 8.71
N ARG A 14 -1.93 0.09 9.46
CA ARG A 14 -3.02 -0.75 8.98
C ARG A 14 -4.05 0.16 8.32
N CYS A 15 -4.01 0.23 6.99
CA CYS A 15 -4.91 1.11 6.24
C CYS A 15 -6.32 0.54 6.13
N HIS A 16 -6.49 -0.78 6.07
CA HIS A 16 -7.82 -1.40 5.89
C HIS A 16 -7.99 -2.70 6.68
N VAL A 17 -9.24 -3.05 6.98
CA VAL A 17 -9.66 -4.35 7.52
C VAL A 17 -10.93 -4.80 6.78
N GLY A 18 -10.90 -5.98 6.16
CA GLY A 18 -12.04 -6.56 5.42
C GLY A 18 -11.96 -6.35 3.91
N THR A 19 -13.11 -6.36 3.23
CA THR A 19 -13.21 -6.28 1.76
C THR A 19 -12.68 -4.95 1.25
N LEU A 20 -11.67 -4.97 0.37
CA LEU A 20 -10.98 -3.76 -0.10
C LEU A 20 -11.80 -2.99 -1.16
N ASN A 21 -12.22 -1.77 -0.86
CA ASN A 21 -12.48 -0.80 -1.93
C ASN A 21 -11.13 -0.23 -2.39
N THR A 22 -10.75 -0.48 -3.65
CA THR A 22 -9.41 -0.16 -4.18
C THR A 22 -9.08 1.32 -4.12
N SER A 23 -10.01 2.18 -4.53
CA SER A 23 -9.79 3.63 -4.59
C SER A 23 -9.59 4.26 -3.21
N VAL A 24 -10.40 3.85 -2.23
CA VAL A 24 -10.30 4.35 -0.84
C VAL A 24 -8.98 3.92 -0.21
N ALA A 25 -8.64 2.65 -0.35
CA ALA A 25 -7.43 2.10 0.24
C ALA A 25 -6.15 2.71 -0.38
N ALA A 26 -6.14 3.02 -1.68
CA ALA A 26 -5.02 3.71 -2.31
C ALA A 26 -4.80 5.12 -1.75
N ALA A 27 -5.87 5.89 -1.57
CA ALA A 27 -5.82 7.23 -1.00
C ALA A 27 -5.31 7.21 0.46
N GLU A 28 -5.77 6.25 1.28
CA GLU A 28 -5.31 6.10 2.66
C GLU A 28 -3.83 5.71 2.74
N VAL A 29 -3.38 4.76 1.92
CA VAL A 29 -1.95 4.40 1.83
C VAL A 29 -1.11 5.62 1.45
N CYS A 30 -1.51 6.36 0.42
CA CYS A 30 -0.77 7.55 -0.03
C CYS A 30 -0.72 8.65 1.03
N LYS A 31 -1.84 8.89 1.74
CA LYS A 31 -1.88 9.83 2.87
C LYS A 31 -0.85 9.45 3.93
N THR A 32 -0.77 8.17 4.32
CA THR A 32 0.22 7.72 5.30
C THR A 32 1.64 7.89 4.80
N ALA A 33 1.90 7.60 3.51
CA ALA A 33 3.23 7.77 2.91
C ALA A 33 3.69 9.24 2.94
N ILE A 34 2.81 10.18 2.59
CA ILE A 34 3.12 11.61 2.61
C ILE A 34 3.40 12.10 4.04
N LEU A 35 2.52 11.75 4.99
CA LEU A 35 2.64 12.21 6.37
C LEU A 35 3.89 11.70 7.09
N ASN A 36 4.46 10.57 6.65
CA ASN A 36 5.67 9.98 7.21
C ASN A 36 6.93 10.23 6.35
N HIS A 37 6.87 11.12 5.35
CA HIS A 37 7.99 11.42 4.47
C HIS A 37 8.61 10.17 3.81
N ALA A 38 7.76 9.22 3.39
CA ALA A 38 8.16 7.95 2.80
C ALA A 38 9.14 8.13 1.64
N ALA A 39 10.23 7.37 1.56
CA ALA A 39 10.94 7.19 0.28
C ALA A 39 10.24 6.15 -0.59
N GLY A 40 9.63 5.14 0.05
CA GLY A 40 8.84 4.14 -0.61
C GLY A 40 7.87 3.43 0.33
N LEU A 41 7.09 2.50 -0.23
CA LEU A 41 6.00 1.83 0.44
C LEU A 41 5.92 0.35 0.11
N ILE A 42 5.59 -0.46 1.13
CA ILE A 42 5.37 -1.90 0.99
C ILE A 42 3.95 -2.21 1.47
N ALA A 43 3.12 -2.75 0.59
CA ALA A 43 1.77 -3.18 0.90
C ALA A 43 1.74 -4.69 1.18
N ALA A 44 0.99 -5.09 2.21
CA ALA A 44 0.78 -6.50 2.54
C ALA A 44 -0.71 -6.71 2.87
N HIS A 45 -1.26 -7.81 2.38
CA HIS A 45 -2.62 -8.25 2.69
C HIS A 45 -2.58 -9.69 3.18
N ASN A 46 -3.18 -9.94 4.34
CA ASN A 46 -3.25 -11.27 4.92
C ASN A 46 -4.63 -11.86 4.64
N HIS A 47 -4.66 -13.03 4.01
CA HIS A 47 -5.88 -13.84 3.85
C HIS A 47 -6.01 -14.81 5.04
N PRO A 48 -7.01 -14.66 5.93
CA PRO A 48 -7.18 -15.56 7.09
C PRO A 48 -7.43 -17.02 6.70
N SER A 49 -7.92 -17.25 5.48
CA SER A 49 -8.15 -18.58 4.90
C SER A 49 -6.88 -19.32 4.49
N GLY A 50 -5.71 -18.66 4.53
CA GLY A 50 -4.42 -19.23 4.10
C GLY A 50 -4.25 -19.37 2.58
N HIS A 51 -5.26 -19.02 1.78
CA HIS A 51 -5.18 -19.06 0.31
C HIS A 51 -4.65 -17.72 -0.20
N VAL A 52 -3.54 -17.76 -0.94
CA VAL A 52 -2.82 -16.56 -1.43
C VAL A 52 -3.06 -16.35 -2.94
N GLU A 53 -4.21 -16.76 -3.44
CA GLU A 53 -4.52 -16.64 -4.86
C GLU A 53 -4.63 -15.15 -5.26
N LEU A 54 -3.96 -14.78 -6.35
CA LEU A 54 -4.01 -13.42 -6.88
C LEU A 54 -5.38 -13.15 -7.49
N SER A 55 -6.25 -12.49 -6.74
CA SER A 55 -7.52 -12.00 -7.27
C SER A 55 -7.32 -10.85 -8.26
N LYS A 56 -8.26 -10.66 -9.20
CA LYS A 56 -8.29 -9.47 -10.09
C LYS A 56 -8.25 -8.16 -9.30
N GLN A 57 -8.88 -8.15 -8.13
CA GLN A 57 -8.91 -7.01 -7.22
C GLN A 57 -7.54 -6.71 -6.62
N ASN A 58 -6.77 -7.74 -6.24
CA ASN A 58 -5.40 -7.59 -5.74
C ASN A 58 -4.46 -7.02 -6.82
N MET A 59 -4.62 -7.48 -8.07
CA MET A 59 -3.87 -6.93 -9.21
C MET A 59 -4.21 -5.46 -9.46
N GLN A 60 -5.51 -5.14 -9.52
CA GLN A 60 -5.95 -3.76 -9.75
C GLN A 60 -5.49 -2.83 -8.63
N MET A 61 -5.55 -3.28 -7.37
CA MET A 61 -5.04 -2.53 -6.23
C MET A 61 -3.54 -2.24 -6.36
N THR A 62 -2.75 -3.26 -6.74
CA THR A 62 -1.30 -3.11 -6.94
C THR A 62 -1.01 -2.07 -8.04
N THR A 63 -1.71 -2.16 -9.17
CA THR A 63 -1.56 -1.19 -10.28
C THR A 63 -1.90 0.22 -9.83
N THR A 64 -3.05 0.43 -9.17
CA THR A 64 -3.47 1.76 -8.70
C THR A 64 -2.48 2.35 -7.69
N LEU A 65 -1.93 1.53 -6.78
CA LEU A 65 -0.91 1.99 -5.82
C LEU A 65 0.37 2.41 -6.53
N MET A 66 0.83 1.65 -7.54
CA MET A 66 2.02 2.00 -8.32
C MET A 66 1.82 3.32 -9.09
N GLU A 67 0.69 3.47 -9.78
CA GLU A 67 0.37 4.70 -10.53
C GLU A 67 0.29 5.91 -9.60
N THR A 68 -0.38 5.78 -8.46
CA THR A 68 -0.55 6.88 -7.51
C THR A 68 0.79 7.22 -6.84
N GLY A 69 1.59 6.22 -6.47
CA GLY A 69 2.94 6.41 -5.95
C GLY A 69 3.83 7.17 -6.93
N HIS A 70 3.80 6.79 -8.20
CA HIS A 70 4.55 7.46 -9.27
C HIS A 70 4.20 8.94 -9.38
N VAL A 71 2.89 9.27 -9.39
CA VAL A 71 2.41 10.67 -9.43
C VAL A 71 2.90 11.46 -8.21
N LEU A 72 3.01 10.81 -7.04
CA LEU A 72 3.48 11.44 -5.80
C LEU A 72 5.01 11.49 -5.65
N GLY A 73 5.76 10.96 -6.64
CA GLY A 73 7.22 10.84 -6.57
C GLY A 73 7.70 9.85 -5.50
N ARG A 74 6.89 8.84 -5.17
CA ARG A 74 7.19 7.79 -4.20
C ARG A 74 7.21 6.45 -4.93
N SER A 75 8.35 5.75 -4.89
CA SER A 75 8.55 4.44 -5.54
C SER A 75 8.11 3.29 -4.65
#